data_AF-A0A1I8HBF8-F1
#
_entry.id   AF-A0A1I8HBF8-F1
#
_cell.length_a   1.000
_cell.length_b   1.000
_cell.length_c   1.000
_cell.angle_alpha   90.00
_cell.angle_beta   90.00
_cell.angle_gamma   90.00
#
_symmetry.space_group_name_H-M   'P 1'
#
loop_
_entity.id
_entity.type
_entity.pdbx_description
1 polymer ?
#
loop_
_entity_poly.entity_id
_entity_poly.type
_entity_poly.pdbx_seq_one_letter_code
_entity_poly.pdbx_strand_id
1 'polypeptide(L)'
;PPSKQTAEPPRRHQLDDWLPGAWQRVNSFLEARGGGPDATVGPGPLLRCPLDPAASRDWFVSLWNHSLAPRLLAASSMTQSSAEDWEDPADWVMSTWPWPELPPGDGELVRLRSQTAAPDPLMTMLMKLREAASASGRGEEDNV
;
A
#
# COMPACT_ATOMS: atom_id res chain seq x y z
N PRO A 1 3.91 -12.32 -38.38
CA PRO A 1 4.37 -12.73 -37.03
C PRO A 1 4.40 -11.51 -36.08
N PRO A 2 3.68 -11.52 -34.94
CA PRO A 2 3.86 -10.46 -33.96
C PRO A 2 5.23 -10.69 -33.31
N SER A 3 6.14 -9.74 -33.51
CA SER A 3 7.41 -9.68 -32.81
C SER A 3 7.11 -9.71 -31.31
N LYS A 4 7.44 -10.83 -30.65
CA LYS A 4 7.51 -10.85 -29.19
C LYS A 4 8.60 -9.87 -28.83
N GLN A 5 8.19 -8.66 -28.46
CA GLN A 5 9.06 -7.62 -27.95
C GLN A 5 9.72 -8.22 -26.73
N THR A 6 10.97 -8.67 -26.88
CA THR A 6 11.79 -9.16 -25.78
C THR A 6 11.87 -8.00 -24.82
N ALA A 7 11.16 -8.09 -23.71
CA ALA A 7 10.97 -6.98 -22.82
C ALA A 7 12.31 -6.80 -22.08
N GLU A 8 13.11 -5.84 -22.53
CA GLU A 8 14.45 -5.61 -22.00
C GLU A 8 14.35 -5.05 -20.57
N PRO A 9 15.24 -5.47 -19.65
CA PRO A 9 15.28 -4.91 -18.32
C PRO A 9 15.60 -3.40 -18.38
N PRO A 10 15.11 -2.62 -17.41
CA PRO A 10 15.34 -1.18 -17.38
C PRO A 10 16.83 -0.90 -17.29
N ARG A 11 17.25 0.16 -18.00
CA ARG A 11 18.62 0.64 -17.90
C ARG A 11 18.82 1.31 -16.54
N ARG A 12 20.05 1.28 -16.03
CA ARG A 12 20.39 1.82 -14.71
C ARG A 12 19.87 3.26 -14.47
N HIS A 13 20.08 4.15 -15.44
CA HIS A 13 19.62 5.54 -15.37
C HIS A 13 18.09 5.69 -15.22
N GLN A 14 17.30 4.74 -15.74
CA GLN A 14 15.84 4.76 -15.59
C GLN A 14 15.44 4.43 -14.16
N LEU A 15 16.18 3.52 -13.50
CA LEU A 15 16.00 3.23 -12.09
C LEU A 15 16.44 4.41 -11.22
N ASP A 16 17.54 5.07 -11.57
CA ASP A 16 18.02 6.24 -10.83
C ASP A 16 17.05 7.44 -10.91
N ASP A 17 16.27 7.55 -11.99
CA ASP A 17 15.20 8.57 -12.14
C ASP A 17 13.89 8.15 -11.45
N TRP A 18 13.54 6.86 -11.56
CA TRP A 18 12.31 6.32 -11.00
C TRP A 18 12.32 6.19 -9.47
N LEU A 19 13.44 5.71 -8.90
CA LEU A 19 13.55 5.37 -7.48
C LEU A 19 13.32 6.58 -6.55
N PRO A 20 13.85 7.78 -6.83
CA PRO A 20 13.51 8.99 -6.08
C PRO A 20 12.01 9.33 -6.13
N GLY A 21 11.36 9.15 -7.30
CA GLY A 21 9.92 9.39 -7.46
C GLY A 21 9.08 8.44 -6.61
N ALA A 22 9.41 7.15 -6.62
CA ALA A 22 8.78 6.16 -5.76
C ALA A 22 8.96 6.50 -4.26
N TRP A 23 10.17 6.92 -3.88
CA TRP A 23 10.48 7.28 -2.50
C TRP A 23 9.73 8.53 -2.02
N GLN A 24 9.65 9.56 -2.88
CA GLN A 24 8.91 10.79 -2.59
C GLN A 24 7.43 10.49 -2.35
N ARG A 25 6.78 9.69 -3.21
CA ARG A 25 5.39 9.25 -3.02
C ARG A 25 5.16 8.58 -1.66
N VAL A 26 6.05 7.67 -1.28
CA VAL A 26 6.00 6.97 0.01
C VAL A 26 6.15 7.95 1.17
N ASN A 27 7.15 8.84 1.11
CA ASN A 27 7.37 9.82 2.16
C ASN A 27 6.23 10.83 2.28
N SER A 28 5.71 11.37 1.17
CA SER A 28 4.54 12.26 1.19
C SER A 28 3.32 11.60 1.82
N PHE A 29 3.10 10.30 1.57
CA PHE A 29 2.02 9.55 2.23
C PHE A 29 2.25 9.43 3.75
N LEU A 30 3.47 9.09 4.15
CA LEU A 30 3.84 8.94 5.56
C LEU A 30 3.79 10.27 6.30
N GLU A 31 4.18 11.38 5.67
CA GLU A 31 4.07 12.73 6.24
C GLU A 31 2.61 13.16 6.44
N ALA A 32 1.75 12.85 5.46
CA ALA A 32 0.34 13.20 5.53
C ALA A 32 -0.45 12.43 6.60
N ARG A 33 -0.02 11.21 6.98
CA ARG A 33 -0.82 10.26 7.78
C ARG A 33 -0.14 9.66 9.00
N GLY A 34 1.19 9.61 9.01
CA GLY A 34 2.00 8.92 10.01
C GLY A 34 2.39 9.79 11.21
N GLY A 35 1.97 11.05 11.27
CA GLY A 35 2.12 11.89 12.46
C GLY A 35 3.51 12.51 12.69
N GLY A 36 4.33 12.67 11.64
CA GLY A 36 5.58 13.45 11.73
C GLY A 36 6.84 12.74 11.21
N PRO A 37 8.03 13.38 11.33
CA PRO A 37 9.27 13.00 10.64
C PRO A 37 9.80 11.60 10.99
N ASP A 38 9.42 11.02 12.14
CA ASP A 38 9.78 9.65 12.55
C ASP A 38 9.12 8.56 11.70
N ALA A 39 8.06 8.90 10.95
CA ALA A 39 7.43 7.97 10.01
C ALA A 39 8.19 7.89 8.67
N THR A 40 8.93 8.95 8.29
CA THR A 40 9.56 9.07 6.97
C THR A 40 10.72 8.08 6.81
N VAL A 41 10.91 7.61 5.58
CA VAL A 41 12.03 6.71 5.27
C VAL A 41 13.22 7.55 4.83
N GLY A 42 14.29 7.55 5.63
CA GLY A 42 15.54 8.20 5.26
C GLY A 42 16.16 7.59 4.00
N PRO A 43 17.10 8.27 3.32
CA PRO A 43 17.67 7.81 2.05
C PRO A 43 18.62 6.60 2.16
N GLY A 44 18.94 6.16 3.38
CA GLY A 44 19.88 5.06 3.64
C GLY A 44 19.62 3.77 2.83
N PRO A 45 18.38 3.30 2.67
CA PRO A 45 18.08 2.14 1.83
C PRO A 45 18.41 2.39 0.36
N LEU A 46 18.17 3.59 -0.18
CA LEU A 46 18.47 3.92 -1.59
C LEU A 46 19.95 3.69 -1.93
N LEU A 47 20.84 3.95 -0.97
CA LEU A 47 22.29 3.72 -1.12
C LEU A 47 22.68 2.23 -1.17
N ARG A 48 21.77 1.33 -0.77
CA ARG A 48 21.97 -0.14 -0.81
C ARG A 48 21.44 -0.76 -2.10
N CYS A 49 20.93 0.03 -3.03
CA CYS A 49 20.41 -0.44 -4.31
C CYS A 49 21.53 -1.14 -5.13
N PRO A 50 21.39 -2.44 -5.46
CA PRO A 50 22.34 -3.18 -6.30
C PRO A 50 22.58 -2.48 -7.64
N LEU A 51 23.75 -2.62 -8.28
CA LEU A 51 23.96 -2.05 -9.63
C LEU A 51 23.21 -2.81 -10.72
N ASP A 52 22.99 -4.11 -10.52
CA ASP A 52 22.30 -4.96 -11.49
C ASP A 52 20.79 -4.67 -11.48
N PRO A 53 20.16 -4.44 -12.64
CA PRO A 53 18.75 -4.09 -12.71
C PRO A 53 17.83 -5.23 -12.27
N ALA A 54 18.19 -6.50 -12.49
CA ALA A 54 17.39 -7.63 -12.01
C ALA A 54 17.51 -7.76 -10.50
N ALA A 55 18.72 -7.64 -9.93
CA ALA A 55 18.92 -7.65 -8.48
C ALA A 55 18.24 -6.44 -7.78
N SER A 56 18.18 -5.28 -8.45
CA SER A 56 17.50 -4.08 -7.97
C SER A 56 15.99 -4.30 -7.78
N ARG A 57 15.39 -5.12 -8.65
CA ARG A 57 13.97 -5.50 -8.55
C ARG A 57 13.70 -6.27 -7.27
N ASP A 58 14.41 -7.38 -7.08
CA ASP A 58 14.26 -8.26 -5.92
C ASP A 58 14.59 -7.51 -4.61
N TRP A 59 15.60 -6.64 -4.64
CA TRP A 59 15.90 -5.73 -3.54
C TRP A 59 14.73 -4.78 -3.22
N PHE A 60 14.14 -4.14 -4.24
CA PHE A 60 13.02 -3.21 -4.05
C PHE A 60 11.77 -3.92 -3.52
N VAL A 61 11.44 -5.10 -4.06
CA VAL A 61 10.31 -5.92 -3.59
C VAL A 61 10.50 -6.30 -2.12
N SER A 62 11.69 -6.77 -1.75
CA SER A 62 12.00 -7.11 -0.36
C SER A 62 11.90 -5.89 0.56
N LEU A 63 12.45 -4.74 0.14
CA LEU A 63 12.38 -3.50 0.90
C LEU A 63 10.93 -3.02 1.07
N TRP A 64 10.13 -3.11 0.00
CA TRP A 64 8.72 -2.75 0.04
C TRP A 64 7.98 -3.59 1.04
N ASN A 65 8.02 -4.92 0.89
CA ASN A 65 7.21 -5.84 1.69
C ASN A 65 7.63 -5.87 3.17
N HIS A 66 8.92 -5.75 3.48
CA HIS A 66 9.41 -5.86 4.86
C HIS A 66 9.56 -4.52 5.58
N SER A 67 9.66 -3.40 4.85
CA SER A 67 9.93 -2.09 5.47
C SER A 67 8.94 -1.02 5.07
N LEU A 68 8.55 -0.86 3.80
CA LEU A 68 7.68 0.24 3.38
C LEU A 68 6.21 -0.07 3.68
N ALA A 69 5.71 -1.21 3.20
CA ALA A 69 4.32 -1.61 3.33
C ALA A 69 3.82 -1.66 4.79
N PRO A 70 4.55 -2.23 5.77
CA PRO A 70 4.10 -2.24 7.17
C PRO A 70 3.91 -0.83 7.76
N ARG A 71 4.79 0.11 7.40
CA ARG A 71 4.70 1.51 7.88
C ARG A 71 3.58 2.27 7.20
N LEU A 72 3.41 2.07 5.90
CA LEU A 72 2.29 2.64 5.15
C LEU A 72 0.95 2.12 5.68
N LEU A 73 0.86 0.82 5.99
CA LEU A 73 -0.34 0.19 6.57
C LEU A 73 -0.64 0.77 7.94
N ALA A 74 0.37 0.87 8.81
CA ALA A 74 0.22 1.49 10.13
C ALA A 74 -0.31 2.93 10.03
N ALA A 75 0.27 3.74 9.14
CA ALA A 75 -0.20 5.12 8.90
C ALA A 75 -1.64 5.16 8.35
N SER A 76 -2.01 4.21 7.49
CA SER A 76 -3.38 4.11 6.94
C SER A 76 -4.42 3.63 7.96
N SER A 77 -4.03 2.76 8.89
CA SER A 77 -4.90 2.20 9.93
C SER A 77 -5.10 3.17 11.10
N MET A 78 -4.09 3.98 11.43
CA MET A 78 -4.20 5.03 12.45
C MET A 78 -5.17 6.13 12.02
N THR A 79 -5.17 6.47 10.73
CA THR A 79 -5.99 7.54 10.17
C THR A 79 -7.22 6.93 9.48
N GLN A 80 -8.14 6.34 10.25
CA GLN A 80 -9.46 5.87 9.75
C GLN A 80 -10.40 7.03 9.36
N SER A 81 -9.90 8.27 9.27
CA SER A 81 -10.72 9.41 8.86
C SER A 81 -10.98 9.35 7.35
N SER A 82 -12.14 8.79 7.03
CA SER A 82 -12.99 8.99 5.86
C SER A 82 -12.32 9.49 4.58
N ALA A 83 -12.27 8.61 3.57
CA ALA A 83 -12.63 8.94 2.19
C ALA A 83 -12.01 10.21 1.56
N GLU A 84 -10.81 10.64 1.98
CA GLU A 84 -10.00 11.55 1.17
C GLU A 84 -9.42 10.76 -0.01
N ASP A 85 -9.32 11.40 -1.17
CA ASP A 85 -8.93 10.83 -2.46
C ASP A 85 -7.42 10.52 -2.52
N TRP A 86 -6.95 9.62 -1.64
CA TRP A 86 -5.53 9.28 -1.56
C TRP A 86 -5.17 8.24 -2.62
N GLU A 87 -4.17 8.57 -3.43
CA GLU A 87 -3.59 7.63 -4.37
C GLU A 87 -2.68 6.64 -3.63
N ASP A 88 -2.98 5.36 -3.76
CA ASP A 88 -2.18 4.30 -3.14
C ASP A 88 -0.77 4.30 -3.76
N PRO A 89 0.30 4.46 -2.96
CA PRO A 89 1.65 4.52 -3.51
C PRO A 89 2.06 3.20 -4.19
N ALA A 90 1.49 2.06 -3.80
CA ALA A 90 1.71 0.79 -4.48
C ALA A 90 1.06 0.79 -5.87
N ASP A 91 -0.10 1.44 -6.04
CA ASP A 91 -0.78 1.60 -7.33
C ASP A 91 0.10 2.37 -8.33
N TRP A 92 0.68 3.49 -7.89
CA TRP A 92 1.61 4.25 -8.73
C TRP A 92 2.89 3.47 -9.05
N VAL A 93 3.46 2.78 -8.06
CA VAL A 93 4.65 1.93 -8.26
C VAL A 93 4.37 0.81 -9.27
N MET A 94 3.18 0.21 -9.22
CA MET A 94 2.76 -0.83 -10.18
C MET A 94 2.47 -0.24 -11.57
N SER A 95 1.91 0.97 -11.64
CA SER A 95 1.62 1.66 -12.91
C SER A 95 2.90 2.13 -13.61
N THR A 96 3.88 2.56 -12.84
CA THR A 96 5.19 3.04 -13.33
C THR A 96 6.28 1.99 -13.22
N TRP A 97 5.90 0.71 -13.07
CA TRP A 97 6.84 -0.38 -12.83
C TRP A 97 7.89 -0.45 -13.94
N PRO A 98 9.18 -0.19 -13.65
CA PRO A 98 10.19 -0.04 -14.69
C PRO A 98 10.64 -1.40 -15.25
N TRP A 99 10.31 -2.51 -14.57
CA TRP A 99 10.64 -3.85 -15.04
C TRP A 99 9.52 -4.43 -15.90
N PRO A 100 9.86 -5.16 -16.97
CA PRO A 100 8.86 -5.75 -17.85
C PRO A 100 8.13 -6.95 -17.25
N GLU A 101 8.76 -7.60 -16.28
CA GLU A 101 8.16 -8.69 -15.52
C GLU A 101 7.46 -8.10 -14.30
N LEU A 102 6.18 -8.43 -14.12
CA LEU A 102 5.51 -8.17 -12.85
C LEU A 102 6.25 -8.88 -11.71
N PRO A 103 6.18 -8.36 -10.47
CA PRO A 103 6.73 -9.06 -9.31
C PRO A 103 6.21 -10.50 -9.30
N PRO A 104 7.07 -11.52 -9.08
CA PRO A 104 6.62 -12.91 -9.03
C PRO A 104 5.48 -13.05 -8.02
N GLY A 105 4.48 -13.88 -8.30
CA GLY A 105 3.22 -13.94 -7.54
C GLY A 105 3.34 -14.27 -6.04
N ASP A 106 4.48 -14.78 -5.58
CA ASP A 106 4.82 -14.99 -4.16
C ASP A 106 5.47 -13.75 -3.49
N GLY A 107 5.85 -12.75 -4.29
CA GLY A 107 6.46 -11.48 -3.90
C GLY A 107 5.71 -10.27 -4.46
N GLU A 108 4.39 -10.39 -4.63
CA GLU A 108 3.53 -9.26 -5.03
C GLU A 108 3.73 -8.09 -4.07
N LEU A 109 3.85 -6.87 -4.60
CA LEU A 109 3.96 -5.67 -3.77
C LEU A 109 2.71 -5.58 -2.90
N VAL A 110 2.90 -5.61 -1.59
CA VAL A 110 1.80 -5.50 -0.63
C VAL A 110 1.05 -4.18 -0.87
N ARG A 111 -0.21 -4.29 -1.33
CA ARG A 111 -1.10 -3.15 -1.57
C ARG A 111 -1.86 -2.76 -0.31
N LEU A 112 -2.03 -1.46 -0.07
CA LEU A 112 -2.69 -0.94 1.13
C LEU A 112 -4.20 -1.08 1.01
N ARG A 113 -4.76 -0.78 -0.18
CA ARG A 113 -6.21 -0.87 -0.44
C ARG A 113 -6.79 -2.27 -0.24
N SER A 114 -6.05 -3.33 -0.61
CA SER A 114 -6.52 -4.71 -0.41
C SER A 114 -6.60 -5.12 1.06
N GLN A 115 -5.81 -4.50 1.95
CA GLN A 115 -5.81 -4.80 3.38
C GLN A 115 -6.81 -3.95 4.19
N THR A 116 -7.11 -2.73 3.75
CA THR A 116 -8.11 -1.86 4.42
C THR A 116 -9.55 -2.15 3.99
N ALA A 117 -9.74 -2.92 2.91
CA ALA A 117 -11.08 -3.21 2.36
C ALA A 117 -11.90 -4.26 3.13
N ALA A 118 -11.33 -4.90 4.17
CA ALA A 118 -12.12 -5.74 5.06
C ALA A 118 -12.50 -4.92 6.29
N PRO A 119 -13.76 -4.49 6.46
CA PRO A 119 -14.21 -4.04 7.77
C PRO A 119 -13.96 -5.21 8.74
N ASP A 120 -13.22 -4.94 9.82
CA ASP A 120 -12.92 -5.94 10.84
C ASP A 120 -14.21 -6.73 11.13
N PRO A 121 -14.21 -8.08 11.02
CA PRO A 121 -15.42 -8.87 11.25
C PRO A 121 -15.99 -8.61 12.65
N LEU A 122 -15.13 -8.24 13.60
CA LEU A 122 -15.50 -7.76 14.93
C LEU A 122 -16.22 -6.40 14.89
N MET A 123 -15.71 -5.43 14.14
CA MET A 123 -16.33 -4.11 13.97
C MET A 123 -17.71 -4.24 13.33
N THR A 124 -17.83 -5.12 12.33
CA THR A 124 -19.07 -5.44 11.64
C THR A 124 -20.09 -6.09 12.60
N MET A 125 -19.63 -7.03 13.42
CA MET A 125 -20.48 -7.71 14.40
C MET A 125 -20.90 -6.77 15.54
N LEU A 126 -20.01 -5.88 16.00
CA LEU A 126 -20.32 -4.84 16.98
C LEU A 126 -21.37 -3.85 16.45
N MET A 127 -21.27 -3.42 15.20
CA MET A 127 -22.26 -2.54 14.57
C MET A 127 -23.62 -3.23 14.45
N LYS A 128 -23.65 -4.49 14.01
CA LYS A 128 -24.86 -5.32 13.94
C LYS A 128 -25.52 -5.54 15.30
N LEU A 129 -24.73 -5.84 16.34
CA LEU A 129 -25.23 -6.01 17.71
C LEU A 129 -25.83 -4.71 18.26
N ARG A 130 -25.18 -3.57 18.00
CA ARG A 130 -25.70 -2.25 18.40
C ARG A 130 -27.03 -1.94 17.71
N GLU A 131 -27.16 -2.18 16.41
CA GLU A 131 -28.42 -1.98 15.68
C GLU A 131 -29.54 -2.88 16.21
N ALA A 132 -29.27 -4.17 16.43
CA ALA A 132 -30.26 -5.11 16.96
C ALA A 132 -30.74 -4.71 18.36
N ALA A 133 -29.83 -4.29 19.24
CA ALA A 133 -30.18 -3.78 20.57
C ALA A 133 -31.02 -2.48 20.51
N SER A 134 -30.83 -1.66 19.47
CA SER A 134 -31.56 -0.41 19.27
C SER A 134 -32.96 -0.61 18.67
N ALA A 135 -33.15 -1.66 17.85
CA ALA A 135 -34.44 -2.03 17.29
C ALA A 135 -35.36 -2.74 18.30
N SER A 136 -34.79 -3.32 19.36
CA SER A 136 -35.53 -4.11 20.35
C SER A 136 -36.35 -3.28 21.36
N GLY A 137 -36.35 -1.95 21.26
CA GLY A 137 -37.07 -1.06 22.20
C GLY A 137 -38.43 -0.55 21.72
N ARG A 138 -39.00 -1.07 20.62
CA ARG A 138 -40.22 -0.47 20.03
C ARG A 138 -41.24 -1.50 19.52
N GLY A 139 -41.70 -2.36 20.43
CA GLY A 139 -42.77 -3.30 20.10
C GLY A 139 -43.27 -4.07 21.31
N GLU A 140 -43.75 -3.39 22.35
CA GLU A 140 -44.62 -4.04 23.35
C GLU A 140 -45.53 -3.01 24.05
N GLU A 141 -46.35 -2.30 23.27
CA GLU A 141 -47.52 -1.56 23.78
C GLU A 141 -48.67 -1.69 22.78
N ASP A 142 -49.17 -2.92 22.60
CA ASP A 142 -50.54 -3.13 22.12
C ASP A 142 -51.03 -4.47 22.67
N ASN A 143 -51.72 -4.43 23.81
CA ASN A 143 -52.82 -5.37 24.02
C ASN A 143 -53.89 -4.73 24.91
N VAL A 144 -55.01 -4.53 24.24
CA VAL A 144 -56.40 -4.25 24.66
C VAL A 144 -56.78 -4.84 26.01
#